data_AF-A0A7Y0VB96-F1
#
_entry.id   AF-A0A7Y0VB96-F1
#
_cell.length_a   1.000
_cell.length_b   1.000
_cell.length_c   1.000
_cell.angle_alpha   90.00
_cell.angle_beta   90.00
_cell.angle_gamma   90.00
#
_symmetry.space_group_name_H-M   'P 1'
#
loop_
_entity.id
_entity.type
_entity.pdbx_description
1 polymer ?
#
loop_
_entity_poly.entity_id
_entity_poly.type
_entity_poly.pdbx_seq_one_letter_code
_entity_poly.pdbx_strand_id
1 'polypeptide(L)'
;MKKSESITKDPVEEVVEVGTGVITTEEVSETEVLKHGSKTVENPELAKGVRQVKTAGQDGSKVTTYTVTKKDGKEVSKVQKGEPVVTAAIDEVVEVGTKESP
;
A
#
# COMPACT_ATOMS: atom_id res chain seq x y z
N MET A 1 5.98 8.46 -11.72
CA MET A 1 6.29 7.42 -10.72
C MET A 1 5.46 6.20 -11.06
N LYS A 2 6.06 5.00 -11.14
CA LYS A 2 5.39 3.78 -11.61
C LYS A 2 4.39 3.31 -10.55
N LYS A 3 3.09 3.50 -10.79
CA LYS A 3 2.01 2.98 -9.94
C LYS A 3 2.04 1.45 -10.09
N SER A 4 2.51 0.77 -9.06
CA SER A 4 2.56 -0.70 -9.03
C SER A 4 1.21 -1.15 -8.49
N GLU A 5 0.20 -1.23 -9.36
CA GLU A 5 -1.11 -1.77 -9.01
C GLU A 5 -0.99 -3.30 -9.01
N SER A 6 -0.82 -3.90 -7.85
CA SER A 6 -0.93 -5.36 -7.68
C SER A 6 -2.40 -5.68 -7.46
N ILE A 7 -3.07 -6.20 -8.49
CA ILE A 7 -4.47 -6.62 -8.44
C ILE A 7 -4.49 -8.05 -7.92
N THR A 8 -4.75 -8.23 -6.62
CA THR A 8 -5.02 -9.55 -6.05
C THR A 8 -6.54 -9.77 -6.11
N LYS A 9 -6.98 -10.62 -7.04
CA LYS A 9 -8.38 -11.05 -7.14
C LYS A 9 -8.57 -12.29 -6.28
N ASP A 10 -9.33 -12.21 -5.21
CA ASP A 10 -9.97 -13.38 -4.62
C ASP A 10 -11.31 -13.57 -5.34
N PRO A 11 -11.47 -14.57 -6.24
CA PRO A 11 -12.70 -14.71 -7.00
C PRO A 11 -13.80 -15.33 -6.13
N VAL A 12 -14.77 -14.53 -5.69
CA VAL A 12 -16.12 -15.00 -5.39
C VAL A 12 -16.98 -14.63 -6.60
N GLU A 13 -17.16 -15.56 -7.52
CA GLU A 13 -18.00 -15.36 -8.70
C GLU A 13 -19.43 -15.77 -8.39
N GLU A 14 -20.33 -14.79 -8.27
CA GLU A 14 -21.77 -15.04 -8.17
C GLU A 14 -22.40 -14.77 -9.55
N VAL A 15 -22.95 -15.81 -10.17
CA VAL A 15 -23.59 -15.75 -11.50
C VAL A 15 -25.10 -15.70 -11.33
N VAL A 16 -25.73 -14.62 -11.80
CA VAL A 16 -27.19 -14.50 -11.83
C VAL A 16 -27.64 -14.37 -13.28
N GLU A 17 -28.34 -15.38 -13.78
CA GLU A 17 -28.88 -15.42 -15.14
C GLU A 17 -30.32 -14.91 -15.15
N VAL A 18 -30.53 -13.67 -15.59
CA VAL A 18 -31.87 -13.09 -15.80
C VAL A 18 -32.03 -12.84 -17.29
N GLY A 19 -33.16 -13.27 -17.86
CA GLY A 19 -33.43 -13.21 -19.30
C GLY A 19 -32.94 -11.92 -19.96
N THR A 20 -32.08 -12.09 -20.98
CA THR A 20 -31.34 -11.11 -21.82
C THR A 20 -29.88 -10.76 -21.48
N GLY A 21 -29.23 -11.37 -20.48
CA GLY A 21 -27.77 -11.32 -20.35
C GLY A 21 -27.21 -11.92 -19.06
N VAL A 22 -25.91 -12.23 -19.03
CA VAL A 22 -25.24 -12.78 -17.84
C VAL A 22 -24.70 -11.63 -17.00
N ILE A 23 -25.12 -11.53 -15.74
CA ILE A 23 -24.57 -10.58 -14.76
C ILE A 23 -23.70 -11.35 -13.78
N THR A 24 -22.47 -10.88 -13.60
CA THR A 24 -21.53 -11.43 -12.62
C THR A 24 -21.01 -10.30 -11.74
N THR A 25 -20.89 -10.56 -10.44
CA THR A 25 -20.16 -9.69 -9.51
C THR A 25 -18.88 -10.38 -9.07
N GLU A 26 -17.80 -9.61 -8.92
CA GLU A 26 -16.55 -10.09 -8.32
C GLU A 26 -16.02 -9.05 -7.33
N GLU A 27 -15.30 -9.53 -6.31
CA GLU A 27 -14.54 -8.66 -5.42
C GLU A 27 -13.09 -8.54 -5.92
N VAL A 28 -12.59 -7.31 -5.98
CA VAL A 28 -11.23 -7.01 -6.41
C VAL A 28 -10.58 -6.11 -5.37
N SER A 29 -9.38 -6.46 -4.91
CA SER A 29 -8.59 -5.61 -4.03
C SER A 29 -7.46 -4.92 -4.80
N GLU A 30 -7.37 -3.61 -4.62
CA GLU A 30 -6.27 -2.79 -5.13
C GLU A 30 -5.36 -2.38 -3.98
N THR A 31 -4.07 -2.69 -4.12
CA THR A 31 -3.05 -2.31 -3.14
C THR A 31 -2.23 -1.14 -3.66
N GLU A 32 -2.21 -0.05 -2.90
CA GLU A 32 -1.34 1.10 -3.11
C GLU A 32 -0.20 1.08 -2.07
N VAL A 33 1.04 1.14 -2.53
CA VAL A 33 2.22 1.17 -1.65
C VAL A 33 2.45 2.59 -1.13
N LEU A 34 2.53 2.74 0.18
CA LEU A 34 2.83 4.02 0.85
C LEU A 34 4.32 4.04 1.19
N LYS A 35 5.12 4.80 0.44
CA LYS A 35 6.57 4.86 0.66
C LYS A 35 6.92 5.46 2.01
N HIS A 36 7.88 4.85 2.71
CA HIS A 36 8.43 5.42 3.93
C HIS A 36 9.18 6.73 3.66
N GLY A 37 9.13 7.64 4.64
CA GLY A 37 10.02 8.79 4.69
C GLY A 37 11.38 8.43 5.28
N SER A 38 12.29 9.40 5.30
CA SER A 38 13.57 9.29 6.00
C SER A 38 13.81 10.55 6.82
N LYS A 39 14.33 10.39 8.04
CA LYS A 39 14.76 11.48 8.90
C LYS A 39 16.16 11.25 9.43
N THR A 40 16.91 12.34 9.54
CA THR A 40 18.24 12.34 10.14
C THR A 40 18.19 12.99 11.52
N VAL A 41 18.85 12.38 12.50
CA VAL A 41 18.95 12.88 13.88
C VAL A 41 20.43 12.91 14.28
N GLU A 42 20.87 13.99 14.91
CA GLU A 42 22.23 14.09 15.43
C GLU A 42 22.38 13.24 16.70
N ASN A 43 23.50 12.52 16.81
CA ASN A 43 23.81 11.68 17.96
C ASN A 43 25.21 12.04 18.53
N PRO A 44 25.30 12.66 19.73
CA PRO A 44 26.56 13.04 20.35
C PRO A 44 27.34 11.87 20.96
N GLU A 45 26.78 10.65 20.96
CA GLU A 45 27.48 9.44 21.39
C GLU A 45 28.29 8.82 20.25
N LEU A 46 27.90 9.09 19.00
CA LEU A 46 28.57 8.62 17.79
C LEU A 46 29.66 9.61 17.34
N ALA A 47 30.81 9.09 16.93
CA ALA A 47 31.92 9.89 16.41
C ALA A 47 31.51 10.74 15.20
N LYS A 48 32.00 11.98 15.14
CA LYS A 48 31.72 12.91 14.04
C LYS A 48 31.97 12.24 12.68
N GLY A 49 30.95 12.26 11.82
CA GLY A 49 31.00 11.65 10.48
C GLY A 49 30.55 10.19 10.39
N VAL A 50 30.32 9.50 11.51
CA VAL A 50 29.70 8.17 11.53
C VAL A 50 28.20 8.31 11.27
N ARG A 51 27.63 7.41 10.45
CA ARG A 51 26.19 7.34 10.19
C ARG A 51 25.69 5.93 10.51
N GLN A 52 24.56 5.83 11.18
CA GLN A 52 23.95 4.54 11.54
C GLN A 52 22.44 4.59 11.35
N VAL A 53 21.85 3.54 10.77
CA VAL A 53 20.39 3.39 10.75
C VAL A 53 19.94 2.93 12.14
N LYS A 54 19.19 3.78 12.83
CA LYS A 54 18.56 3.45 14.12
C LYS A 54 17.24 2.70 13.93
N THR A 55 16.48 3.10 12.93
CA THR A 55 15.20 2.49 12.59
C THR A 55 15.15 2.31 11.09
N ALA A 56 15.01 1.06 10.63
CA ALA A 56 14.85 0.79 9.21
C ALA A 56 13.49 1.29 8.73
N GLY A 57 13.49 1.93 7.56
CA GLY A 57 12.26 2.34 6.90
C GLY A 57 11.44 1.14 6.46
N GLN A 58 10.11 1.21 6.62
CA GLN A 58 9.19 0.19 6.14
C GLN A 58 8.06 0.86 5.38
N ASP A 59 7.87 0.47 4.12
CA ASP A 59 6.74 0.93 3.33
C ASP A 59 5.43 0.44 3.96
N GLY A 60 4.45 1.32 4.00
CA GLY A 60 3.07 0.99 4.33
C GLY A 60 2.28 0.53 3.11
N SER A 61 0.98 0.30 3.31
CA SER A 61 0.06 -0.07 2.25
C SER A 61 -1.34 0.45 2.51
N LYS A 62 -2.05 0.78 1.44
CA LYS A 62 -3.48 1.05 1.45
C LYS A 62 -4.17 0.03 0.55
N VAL A 63 -5.06 -0.76 1.13
CA VAL A 63 -5.85 -1.76 0.40
C VAL A 63 -7.27 -1.26 0.27
N THR A 64 -7.76 -1.14 -0.96
CA THR A 64 -9.14 -0.76 -1.24
C THR A 64 -9.84 -1.92 -1.95
N THR A 65 -10.94 -2.39 -1.38
CA THR A 65 -11.75 -3.46 -1.97
C THR A 65 -12.89 -2.86 -2.77
N TYR A 66 -13.12 -3.40 -3.97
CA TYR A 66 -14.19 -2.99 -4.87
C TYR A 66 -15.07 -4.16 -5.22
N THR A 67 -16.38 -3.93 -5.30
CA THR A 67 -17.31 -4.81 -5.99
C THR A 67 -17.41 -4.37 -7.44
N VAL A 68 -16.98 -5.23 -8.36
CA VAL A 68 -17.06 -5.01 -9.81
C VAL A 68 -18.25 -5.79 -10.35
N THR A 69 -19.18 -5.09 -10.99
CA THR A 69 -20.29 -5.72 -11.72
C THR A 69 -19.95 -5.77 -13.20
N LYS A 70 -20.11 -6.95 -13.80
CA LYS A 70 -19.97 -7.15 -15.24
C LYS A 70 -21.27 -7.60 -15.85
N LYS A 71 -21.51 -7.15 -17.08
CA LYS A 71 -22.56 -7.65 -17.96
C LYS A 71 -21.90 -8.26 -19.19
N ASP A 72 -22.18 -9.53 -19.45
CA ASP A 72 -21.60 -10.29 -20.57
C ASP A 72 -20.06 -10.20 -20.59
N GLY A 73 -19.45 -10.29 -19.40
CA GLY A 73 -18.00 -10.23 -19.19
C GLY A 73 -17.38 -8.82 -19.25
N LYS A 74 -18.15 -7.77 -19.57
CA LYS A 74 -17.66 -6.38 -19.58
C LYS A 74 -18.00 -5.68 -18.28
N GLU A 75 -17.02 -5.02 -17.67
CA GLU A 75 -17.25 -4.15 -16.52
C GLU A 75 -18.26 -3.05 -16.85
N VAL A 76 -19.32 -2.96 -16.05
CA VAL A 76 -20.38 -1.95 -16.16
C VAL A 76 -20.49 -1.10 -14.89
N SER A 77 -19.97 -1.58 -13.76
CA SER A 77 -19.92 -0.83 -12.51
C SER A 77 -18.75 -1.27 -11.65
N LYS A 78 -18.18 -0.33 -10.90
CA LYS A 78 -17.15 -0.56 -9.89
C LYS A 78 -17.43 0.32 -8.69
N VAL A 79 -17.70 -0.30 -7.55
CA VAL A 79 -18.10 0.39 -6.32
C VAL A 79 -17.14 0.02 -5.21
N GLN A 80 -16.60 1.01 -4.51
CA GLN A 80 -15.76 0.77 -3.34
C GLN A 80 -16.60 0.14 -2.22
N LYS A 81 -16.09 -0.95 -1.66
CA LYS A 81 -16.68 -1.65 -0.53
C LYS A 81 -15.99 -1.19 0.76
N GLY A 82 -16.71 -0.38 1.54
CA GLY A 82 -16.26 0.07 2.86
C GLY A 82 -15.06 1.01 2.83
N GLU A 83 -14.48 1.24 4.01
CA GLU A 83 -13.28 2.04 4.17
C GLU A 83 -12.03 1.24 3.78
N PRO A 84 -11.01 1.89 3.19
CA PRO A 84 -9.77 1.22 2.85
C PRO A 84 -9.02 0.79 4.11
N VAL A 85 -8.35 -0.36 4.04
CA VAL A 85 -7.45 -0.83 5.10
C VAL A 85 -6.10 -0.16 4.93
N VAL A 86 -5.62 0.55 5.96
CA VAL A 86 -4.36 1.30 5.91
C VAL A 86 -3.36 0.74 6.91
N THR A 87 -2.19 0.39 6.42
CA THR A 87 -0.98 0.14 7.19
C THR A 87 -0.05 1.32 6.99
N ALA A 88 0.24 2.05 8.07
CA ALA A 88 1.11 3.22 8.01
C ALA A 88 2.56 2.82 7.67
N ALA A 89 3.24 3.68 6.91
CA ALA A 89 4.67 3.54 6.68
C ALA A 89 5.45 3.92 7.95
N ILE A 90 6.60 3.29 8.15
CA ILE A 90 7.54 3.60 9.23
C ILE A 90 8.72 4.32 8.62
N ASP A 91 8.97 5.55 9.06
CA ASP A 91 10.11 6.34 8.60
C ASP A 91 11.44 5.68 8.96
N GLU A 92 12.38 5.73 8.01
CA GLU A 92 13.77 5.44 8.29
C GLU A 92 14.35 6.54 9.19
N VAL A 93 15.12 6.13 10.21
CA VAL A 93 15.85 7.04 11.09
C VAL A 93 17.33 6.76 10.97
N VAL A 94 18.07 7.74 10.47
CA VAL A 94 19.52 7.72 10.37
C VAL A 94 20.09 8.65 11.44
N GLU A 95 20.92 8.11 12.31
CA GLU A 95 21.71 8.90 13.25
C GLU A 95 23.02 9.34 12.59
N VAL A 96 23.39 10.60 12.79
CA VAL A 96 24.68 11.17 12.37
C VAL A 96 25.46 11.58 13.60
N GLY A 97 26.67 11.07 13.73
CA GLY A 97 27.54 11.36 14.84
C GLY A 97 28.00 12.80 14.87
N THR A 98 27.95 13.41 16.05
CA THR A 98 28.41 14.78 16.33
C THR A 98 29.47 14.84 17.42
N LYS A 99 29.89 13.69 17.97
CA LYS A 99 30.93 13.64 19.01
C LYS A 99 32.27 14.11 18.46
N GLU A 100 32.80 15.19 19.05
CA GLU A 100 34.13 15.70 18.72
C GLU A 100 35.22 14.82 19.38
N SER A 101 36.37 14.72 18.72
CA SER A 101 37.55 14.12 19.34
C SER A 101 38.02 15.00 20.51
N PRO A 102 38.42 14.39 21.64
CA PRO A 102 38.99 15.11 22.77
C PRO A 102 40.35 15.74 22.43
#